data_AF-A0A920F9K9-F1
#
_entry.id   AF-A0A920F9K9-F1
#
_cell.length_a   1.000
_cell.length_b   1.000
_cell.length_c   1.000
_cell.angle_alpha   90.00
_cell.angle_beta   90.00
_cell.angle_gamma   90.00
#
_symmetry.space_group_name_H-M   'P 1'
#
loop_
_entity.id
_entity.type
_entity.pdbx_description
1 polymer ?
#
loop_
_entity_poly.entity_id
_entity_poly.type
_entity_poly.pdbx_seq_one_letter_code
_entity_poly.pdbx_strand_id
1 'polypeptide(L)'
;MNFEPFELERLLSDWEQTVEFNFAESGVHPVSLGELLELSDIDIKEFLETPLNYPEVNGEASLRKKIAGFYDGAKLENILVTVGASEANYILANTLLKKGDEIAVMQPTYKQFSGAAKIWE
;
A
#
# COMPACT_ATOMS: atom_id res chain seq x y z
N MET A 1 -21.79 6.47 -12.23
CA MET A 1 -20.51 6.61 -11.52
C MET A 1 -19.59 7.36 -12.47
N ASN A 2 -19.20 8.59 -12.14
CA ASN A 2 -18.19 9.31 -12.92
C ASN A 2 -16.82 8.93 -12.37
N PHE A 3 -15.93 8.47 -13.24
CA PHE A 3 -14.55 8.21 -12.88
C PHE A 3 -13.83 9.54 -12.72
N GLU A 4 -13.20 9.74 -11.56
CA GLU A 4 -12.36 10.91 -11.26
C GLU A 4 -10.89 10.48 -11.38
N PRO A 5 -10.12 11.04 -12.33
CA PRO A 5 -8.71 10.74 -12.45
C PRO A 5 -7.92 11.13 -11.20
N PHE A 6 -6.93 10.32 -10.85
CA PHE A 6 -5.97 10.68 -9.81
C PHE A 6 -4.88 11.57 -10.45
N GLU A 7 -5.07 12.89 -10.38
CA GLU A 7 -4.21 13.87 -11.04
C GLU A 7 -2.72 13.74 -10.68
N LEU A 8 -2.39 13.44 -9.42
CA LEU A 8 -1.01 13.21 -8.99
C LEU A 8 -0.39 12.00 -9.72
N GLU A 9 -1.11 10.87 -9.75
CA GLU A 9 -0.67 9.66 -10.44
C GLU A 9 -0.50 9.91 -11.94
N ARG A 10 -1.41 10.71 -12.53
CA ARG A 10 -1.33 11.08 -13.94
C ARG A 10 -0.07 11.90 -14.24
N LEU A 11 0.21 12.89 -13.40
CA LEU A 11 1.41 13.71 -13.51
C LEU A 11 2.68 12.86 -13.40
N LEU A 12 2.77 11.98 -12.40
CA LEU A 12 3.93 11.10 -12.25
C LEU A 12 4.06 10.15 -13.46
N SER A 13 2.97 9.54 -13.90
CA SER A 13 2.98 8.65 -15.08
C SER A 13 3.51 9.32 -16.36
N ASP A 14 3.16 10.59 -16.58
CA ASP A 14 3.57 11.32 -17.78
C ASP A 14 5.06 11.73 -17.75
N TRP A 15 5.65 11.94 -16.55
CA TRP A 15 6.96 12.59 -16.41
C TRP A 15 8.05 11.78 -15.69
N GLU A 16 7.70 10.86 -14.79
CA GLU A 16 8.63 10.21 -13.86
C GLU A 16 9.79 9.48 -14.56
N GLN A 17 9.53 8.92 -15.74
CA GLN A 17 10.49 8.17 -16.53
C GLN A 17 11.17 8.99 -17.65
N THR A 18 10.79 10.26 -17.84
CA THR A 18 11.23 11.09 -18.98
C THR A 18 12.08 12.29 -18.57
N VAL A 19 12.10 12.65 -17.29
CA VAL A 19 12.92 13.74 -16.77
C VAL A 19 14.35 13.30 -16.47
N GLU A 20 15.31 14.22 -16.66
CA GLU A 20 16.72 13.98 -16.32
C GLU A 20 16.95 13.97 -14.79
N PHE A 21 16.22 14.81 -14.07
CA PHE A 21 16.28 14.91 -12.61
C PHE A 21 14.87 14.85 -12.02
N ASN A 22 14.56 13.74 -11.34
CA ASN A 22 13.30 13.58 -10.64
C ASN A 22 13.45 13.98 -9.16
N PHE A 23 12.80 15.08 -8.78
CA PHE A 23 12.69 15.57 -7.38
C PHE A 23 11.24 15.59 -6.88
N ALA A 24 10.32 14.95 -7.59
CA ALA A 24 8.89 15.04 -7.32
C ALA A 24 8.36 13.90 -6.42
N GLU A 25 9.09 12.79 -6.31
CA GLU A 25 8.63 11.62 -5.56
C GLU A 25 8.77 11.80 -4.03
N SER A 26 7.88 11.17 -3.28
CA SER A 26 7.89 11.18 -1.80
C SER A 26 8.53 9.93 -1.18
N GLY A 27 8.87 8.95 -2.01
CA GLY A 27 9.52 7.71 -1.60
C GLY A 27 11.02 7.86 -1.39
N VAL A 28 11.63 6.79 -0.88
CA VAL A 28 13.10 6.63 -0.88
C VAL A 28 13.53 5.93 -2.17
N HIS A 29 14.78 6.12 -2.58
CA HIS A 29 15.32 5.43 -3.75
C HIS A 29 15.15 3.90 -3.60
N PRO A 30 14.58 3.21 -4.60
CA PRO A 30 14.35 1.78 -4.50
C PRO A 30 15.66 1.02 -4.44
N VAL A 31 15.65 -0.11 -3.74
CA VAL A 31 16.75 -1.08 -3.74
C VAL A 31 16.43 -2.23 -4.69
N SER A 32 17.48 -2.82 -5.27
CA SER A 32 17.37 -4.07 -6.00
C SER A 32 17.02 -5.23 -5.06
N LEU A 33 16.50 -6.33 -5.63
CA LEU A 33 16.25 -7.54 -4.86
C LEU A 33 17.54 -8.09 -4.22
N GLY A 34 18.69 -7.98 -4.91
CA GLY A 34 19.98 -8.42 -4.37
C GLY A 34 20.38 -7.63 -3.12
N GLU A 35 20.31 -6.29 -3.18
CA GLU A 35 20.59 -5.43 -2.03
C GLU A 35 19.64 -5.72 -0.86
N LEU A 36 18.36 -5.97 -1.13
CA LEU A 36 17.40 -6.34 -0.09
C LEU A 36 17.76 -7.68 0.58
N LEU A 37 18.21 -8.67 -0.20
CA LEU A 37 18.63 -9.98 0.34
C LEU A 37 19.91 -9.85 1.18
N GLU A 38 20.88 -9.06 0.73
CA GLU A 38 22.10 -8.75 1.50
C GLU A 38 21.78 -8.05 2.83
N LEU A 39 20.83 -7.11 2.84
CA LEU A 39 20.38 -6.41 4.05
C LEU A 39 19.63 -7.32 5.04
N SER A 40 19.02 -8.41 4.54
CA SER A 40 18.20 -9.32 5.35
C SER A 40 18.94 -10.57 5.80
N ASP A 41 20.18 -10.79 5.36
CA ASP A 41 20.98 -11.99 5.62
C ASP A 41 20.26 -13.30 5.17
N ILE A 42 19.49 -13.19 4.06
CA ILE A 42 18.75 -14.30 3.46
C ILE A 42 19.49 -14.82 2.23
N ASP A 43 19.70 -16.14 2.14
CA ASP A 43 20.23 -16.77 0.92
C ASP A 43 19.16 -16.74 -0.19
N ILE A 44 19.54 -16.22 -1.36
CA ILE A 44 18.68 -16.21 -2.56
C ILE A 44 18.09 -17.58 -2.89
N LYS A 45 18.77 -18.67 -2.56
CA LYS A 45 18.26 -20.03 -2.75
C LYS A 45 16.97 -20.28 -1.99
N GLU A 46 16.84 -19.78 -0.76
CA GLU A 46 15.60 -19.91 0.01
C GLU A 46 14.43 -19.23 -0.70
N PHE A 47 14.68 -18.05 -1.27
CA PHE A 47 13.68 -17.33 -2.05
C PHE A 47 13.27 -18.10 -3.31
N LEU A 48 14.23 -18.68 -4.03
CA LEU A 48 13.99 -19.45 -5.26
C LEU A 48 13.20 -20.74 -5.02
N GLU A 49 13.26 -21.31 -3.82
CA GLU A 49 12.48 -22.49 -3.43
C GLU A 49 11.07 -22.14 -2.93
N THR A 50 10.68 -20.86 -2.91
CA THR A 50 9.35 -20.43 -2.47
C THR A 50 8.26 -20.93 -3.41
N PRO A 51 7.28 -21.73 -2.94
CA PRO A 51 6.18 -22.17 -3.78
C PRO A 51 5.28 -21.01 -4.21
N LEU A 52 5.01 -20.90 -5.52
CA LEU A 52 4.06 -19.92 -6.07
C LEU A 52 2.61 -20.41 -5.89
N ASN A 53 2.09 -20.25 -4.68
CA ASN A 53 0.72 -20.63 -4.32
C ASN A 53 -0.03 -19.47 -3.64
N TYR A 54 -1.33 -19.63 -3.41
CA TYR A 54 -2.10 -18.68 -2.61
C TYR A 54 -1.55 -18.59 -1.18
N PRO A 55 -1.25 -17.37 -0.68
CA PRO A 55 -0.86 -17.17 0.70
C PRO A 55 -2.08 -17.24 1.63
N GLU A 56 -1.84 -17.15 2.94
CA GLU A 56 -2.91 -16.86 3.90
C GLU A 56 -3.62 -15.55 3.51
N VAL A 57 -4.96 -15.59 3.43
CA VAL A 57 -5.77 -14.48 2.87
C VAL A 57 -5.56 -13.16 3.61
N ASN A 58 -5.30 -13.21 4.92
CA ASN A 58 -5.05 -12.02 5.74
C ASN A 58 -3.56 -11.69 5.91
N GLY A 59 -2.66 -12.47 5.30
CA GLY A 59 -1.22 -12.41 5.45
C GLY A 59 -0.68 -13.51 6.37
N GLU A 60 0.53 -13.98 6.05
CA GLU A 60 1.23 -15.01 6.81
C GLU A 60 1.43 -14.59 8.28
N ALA A 61 1.23 -15.53 9.20
CA ALA A 61 1.19 -15.24 10.63
C ALA A 61 2.48 -14.60 11.17
N SER A 62 3.66 -15.02 10.68
CA SER A 62 4.94 -14.45 11.11
C SER A 62 5.10 -13.00 10.65
N LEU A 63 4.69 -12.68 9.42
CA LEU A 63 4.65 -11.31 8.90
C LEU A 63 3.71 -10.44 9.73
N ARG A 64 2.49 -10.90 9.99
CA ARG A 64 1.51 -10.15 10.80
C ARG A 64 2.01 -9.89 12.21
N LYS A 65 2.68 -10.88 12.83
CA LYS A 65 3.31 -10.71 14.14
C LYS A 65 4.42 -9.65 14.13
N LYS A 66 5.27 -9.62 13.09
CA LYS A 66 6.30 -8.60 12.93
C LYS A 66 5.69 -7.21 12.80
N ILE A 67 4.67 -7.05 11.96
CA ILE A 67 3.96 -5.77 11.77
C ILE A 67 3.30 -5.32 13.08
N ALA A 68 2.61 -6.21 13.79
CA ALA A 68 1.99 -5.89 15.07
C ALA A 68 3.00 -5.37 16.10
N GLY A 69 4.24 -5.87 16.08
CA GLY A 69 5.32 -5.41 16.95
C GLY A 69 5.73 -3.94 16.78
N PHE A 70 5.33 -3.28 15.68
CA PHE A 70 5.55 -1.83 15.51
C PHE A 70 4.56 -0.96 16.29
N TYR A 71 3.48 -1.54 16.82
CA TYR A 71 2.37 -0.80 17.43
C TYR A 71 2.13 -1.31 18.85
N ASP A 72 2.12 -0.40 19.83
CA ASP A 72 1.86 -0.76 21.22
C ASP A 72 0.44 -1.34 21.39
N GLY A 73 0.35 -2.49 22.07
CA GLY A 73 -0.91 -3.20 22.30
C GLY A 73 -1.55 -3.87 21.08
N ALA A 74 -0.97 -3.79 19.88
CA ALA A 74 -1.52 -4.44 18.70
C ALA A 74 -1.35 -5.97 18.75
N LYS A 75 -2.38 -6.69 18.33
CA LYS A 75 -2.40 -8.15 18.21
C LYS A 75 -2.46 -8.56 16.75
N LEU A 76 -2.21 -9.84 16.47
CA LEU A 76 -2.28 -10.38 15.12
C LEU A 76 -3.64 -10.10 14.48
N GLU A 77 -4.73 -10.21 15.24
CA GLU A 77 -6.10 -9.98 14.76
C GLU A 77 -6.34 -8.53 14.31
N ASN A 78 -5.49 -7.59 14.71
CA ASN A 78 -5.55 -6.20 14.26
C ASN A 78 -4.87 -5.97 12.90
N ILE A 79 -4.10 -6.93 12.39
CA ILE A 79 -3.30 -6.78 11.16
C ILE A 79 -3.96 -7.51 9.99
N LEU A 80 -4.16 -6.80 8.89
CA LEU A 80 -4.49 -7.32 7.57
C LEU A 80 -3.40 -6.89 6.58
N VAL A 81 -2.71 -7.85 5.99
CA VAL A 81 -1.70 -7.58 4.95
C VAL A 81 -2.42 -7.32 3.62
N THR A 82 -1.95 -6.31 2.89
CA THR A 82 -2.52 -5.87 1.61
C THR A 82 -1.40 -5.60 0.61
N VAL A 83 -1.75 -5.55 -0.67
CA VAL A 83 -0.91 -5.12 -1.78
C VAL A 83 -0.72 -3.61 -1.71
N GLY A 84 0.20 -3.22 -0.82
CA GLY A 84 0.52 -1.82 -0.52
C GLY A 84 -0.60 -1.09 0.22
N ALA A 85 -0.30 0.14 0.67
CA ALA A 85 -1.28 0.99 1.36
C ALA A 85 -2.50 1.35 0.48
N SER A 86 -2.34 1.23 -0.85
CA SER A 86 -3.39 1.48 -1.82
C SER A 86 -4.60 0.56 -1.66
N GLU A 87 -4.37 -0.75 -1.56
CA GLU A 87 -5.45 -1.71 -1.34
C GLU A 87 -6.08 -1.51 0.04
N ALA A 88 -5.27 -1.22 1.07
CA ALA A 88 -5.80 -0.93 2.42
C ALA A 88 -6.79 0.26 2.40
N ASN A 89 -6.43 1.37 1.78
CA ASN A 89 -7.31 2.54 1.64
C ASN A 89 -8.61 2.19 0.88
N TYR A 90 -8.49 1.40 -0.19
CA TYR A 90 -9.63 0.98 -0.99
C TYR A 90 -10.59 0.08 -0.20
N ILE A 91 -10.08 -0.91 0.53
CA ILE A 91 -10.88 -1.79 1.39
C ILE A 91 -11.58 -0.97 2.47
N LEU A 92 -10.89 -0.04 3.14
CA LEU A 92 -11.50 0.83 4.15
C LEU A 92 -12.69 1.62 3.59
N ALA A 93 -12.51 2.28 2.45
CA ALA A 93 -13.58 3.04 1.81
C ALA A 93 -14.77 2.14 1.42
N ASN A 94 -14.52 0.92 0.93
CA ASN A 94 -15.58 0.02 0.47
C ASN A 94 -16.28 -0.77 1.58
N THR A 95 -15.68 -0.89 2.77
CA THR A 95 -16.21 -1.72 3.86
C THR A 95 -16.78 -0.93 5.01
N LEU A 96 -16.27 0.28 5.26
CA LEU A 96 -16.72 1.13 6.37
C LEU A 96 -17.81 2.13 5.97
N LEU A 97 -17.82 2.57 4.71
CA LEU A 97 -18.75 3.61 4.24
C LEU A 97 -20.02 3.01 3.65
N LYS A 98 -21.10 3.77 3.77
CA LYS A 98 -22.39 3.53 3.15
C LYS A 98 -22.89 4.81 2.50
N LYS A 99 -23.89 4.65 1.64
CA LYS A 99 -24.50 5.79 0.97
C LYS A 99 -25.08 6.78 1.98
N GLY A 100 -24.69 8.05 1.84
CA GLY A 100 -25.12 9.15 2.71
C GLY A 100 -24.29 9.35 3.97
N ASP A 101 -23.22 8.57 4.18
CA ASP A 101 -22.24 8.85 5.24
C ASP A 101 -21.49 10.15 4.95
N GLU A 102 -21.22 10.93 6.00
CA GLU A 102 -20.38 12.12 5.94
C GLU A 102 -18.97 11.80 6.42
N ILE A 103 -17.95 12.20 5.65
CA ILE A 103 -16.55 11.97 5.98
C ILE A 103 -15.79 13.30 6.15
N ALA A 104 -14.90 13.35 7.14
CA ALA A 104 -13.94 14.42 7.32
C ALA A 104 -12.56 13.96 6.86
N VAL A 105 -11.95 14.69 5.93
CA VAL A 105 -10.63 14.37 5.39
C VAL A 105 -9.72 15.58 5.52
N MET A 106 -8.55 15.40 6.12
CA MET A 106 -7.51 16.43 6.21
C MET A 106 -7.07 16.87 4.82
N GLN A 107 -6.85 18.17 4.61
CA GLN A 107 -6.32 18.68 3.34
C GLN A 107 -5.17 19.70 3.56
N PRO A 108 -4.10 19.65 2.74
CA PRO A 108 -3.85 18.67 1.67
C PRO A 108 -3.52 17.26 2.21
N THR A 109 -3.86 16.23 1.43
CA THR A 109 -3.55 14.82 1.76
C THR A 109 -3.49 13.98 0.48
N TYR A 110 -3.01 12.73 0.60
CA TYR A 110 -3.05 11.73 -0.46
C TYR A 110 -4.50 11.39 -0.84
N LYS A 111 -4.87 11.67 -2.09
CA LYS A 111 -6.29 11.76 -2.50
C LYS A 111 -6.99 10.41 -2.71
N GLN A 112 -6.27 9.30 -2.64
CA GLN A 112 -6.82 7.98 -2.93
C GLN A 112 -8.06 7.64 -2.09
N PHE A 113 -7.98 7.80 -0.76
CA PHE A 113 -9.09 7.47 0.13
C PHE A 113 -10.32 8.34 -0.17
N SER A 114 -10.14 9.67 -0.25
CA SER A 114 -11.24 10.58 -0.59
C SER A 114 -11.83 10.32 -1.98
N GLY A 115 -11.00 9.93 -2.96
CA GLY A 115 -11.46 9.58 -4.30
C GLY A 115 -12.28 8.28 -4.29
N ALA A 116 -11.82 7.25 -3.58
CA ALA A 116 -12.55 6.00 -3.42
C ALA A 116 -13.87 6.18 -2.66
N ALA A 117 -13.90 7.06 -1.65
CA ALA A 117 -15.09 7.35 -0.86
C ALA A 117 -16.24 7.97 -1.67
N LYS A 118 -15.95 8.69 -2.76
CA LYS A 118 -16.98 9.30 -3.63
C LYS A 118 -17.94 8.30 -4.28
N ILE A 119 -17.57 7.02 -4.33
CA ILE A 119 -18.46 5.95 -4.79
C ILE A 119 -19.75 5.87 -3.93
N TRP A 120 -19.69 6.35 -2.69
CA TRP A 120 -20.77 6.32 -1.71
C TRP A 120 -21.54 7.63 -1.55
N GLU A 121 -21.29 8.64 -2.39
CA GLU A 121 -22.16 9.82 -2.53
C GLU A 121 -23.52 9.43 -3.17
#